data_AF-A0A1C0BXN0-F1
#
_entry.id   AF-A0A1C0BXN0-F1
#
_cell.length_a   1.000
_cell.length_b   1.000
_cell.length_c   1.000
_cell.angle_alpha   90.00
_cell.angle_beta   90.00
_cell.angle_gamma   90.00
#
_symmetry.space_group_name_H-M   'P 1'
#
loop_
_entity.id
_entity.type
_entity.pdbx_description
1 polymer ?
#
loop_
_entity_poly.entity_id
_entity_poly.type
_entity_poly.pdbx_seq_one_letter_code
_entity_poly.pdbx_strand_id
1 'polypeptide(L)'
;MTNKILSDFFYGNIVPNEKQFDRNSEFGRAADELAKEEEKLRTMLDDNTLALLDRMIQLQGTVTGMTAEGYFIDGFQTGFRIALAVLYEGEKPFLKAVSEGT
;
A
#
# COMPACT_ATOMS: atom_id res chain seq x y z
N MET A 1 19.77 -6.50 22.21
CA MET A 1 19.16 -5.44 21.38
C MET A 1 17.83 -5.97 20.88
N THR A 2 16.72 -5.39 21.33
CA THR A 2 15.38 -5.76 20.84
C THR A 2 15.24 -5.29 19.41
N ASN A 3 14.84 -6.17 18.49
CA ASN A 3 14.60 -5.79 17.11
C ASN A 3 13.34 -4.89 17.07
N LYS A 4 13.56 -3.58 16.90
CA LYS A 4 12.51 -2.55 17.00
C LYS A 4 11.34 -2.82 16.04
N ILE A 5 11.61 -3.25 14.81
CA ILE A 5 10.54 -3.51 13.84
C ILE A 5 9.68 -4.72 14.24
N LEU A 6 10.28 -5.77 14.81
CA LEU A 6 9.53 -6.92 15.30
C LEU A 6 8.73 -6.60 16.56
N SER A 7 9.28 -5.77 17.45
CA SER A 7 8.56 -5.26 18.62
C SER A 7 7.38 -4.40 18.19
N ASP A 8 7.57 -3.48 17.24
CA ASP A 8 6.52 -2.61 16.72
C ASP A 8 5.43 -3.43 16.01
N PHE A 9 5.79 -4.51 15.31
CA PHE A 9 4.81 -5.44 14.74
C PHE A 9 3.99 -6.14 15.83
N PHE A 10 4.64 -6.66 16.87
CA PHE A 10 3.98 -7.36 17.98
C PHE A 10 2.96 -6.48 18.72
N TYR A 11 3.29 -5.20 18.91
CA TYR A 11 2.39 -4.23 19.57
C TYR A 11 1.43 -3.51 18.62
N GLY A 12 1.46 -3.83 17.31
CA GLY A 12 0.59 -3.17 16.33
C GLY A 12 0.96 -1.72 16.00
N ASN A 13 2.20 -1.29 16.31
CA ASN A 13 2.70 0.06 16.02
C ASN A 13 3.07 0.24 14.54
N ILE A 14 3.03 -0.82 13.72
CA ILE A 14 3.22 -0.74 12.28
C ILE A 14 1.83 -0.66 11.63
N VAL A 15 1.38 0.56 11.36
CA VAL A 15 0.12 0.82 10.68
C VAL A 15 0.43 1.49 9.34
N PRO A 16 0.61 0.73 8.25
CA PRO A 16 1.01 1.27 6.95
C PRO A 16 0.06 2.36 6.42
N ASN A 17 -1.22 2.23 6.75
CA ASN A 17 -2.28 3.14 6.34
C ASN A 17 -2.33 4.45 7.15
N GLU A 18 -1.66 4.53 8.30
CA GLU A 18 -1.62 5.75 9.14
C GLU A 18 -0.40 6.63 8.86
N LYS A 19 0.43 6.28 7.85
CA LYS A 19 1.53 7.15 7.45
C LYS A 19 1.00 8.55 7.16
N GLN A 20 1.52 9.53 7.92
CA GLN A 20 1.10 10.91 7.76
C GLN A 20 1.38 11.37 6.35
N PHE A 21 0.33 11.94 5.77
CA PHE A 21 0.35 12.51 4.45
C PHE A 21 1.12 13.83 4.45
N ASP A 22 2.20 13.90 3.68
CA ASP A 22 2.89 15.17 3.45
C ASP A 22 2.08 16.04 2.48
N ARG A 23 1.40 17.05 3.02
CA ARG A 23 0.60 18.01 2.26
C ARG A 23 1.42 18.85 1.28
N ASN A 24 2.72 18.99 1.51
CA ASN A 24 3.60 19.74 0.63
C ASN A 24 4.19 18.89 -0.51
N SER A 25 3.95 17.58 -0.49
CA SER A 25 4.34 16.70 -1.58
C SER A 25 3.56 17.02 -2.87
N GLU A 26 4.07 16.55 -4.01
CA GLU A 26 3.35 16.67 -5.29
C GLU A 26 1.96 16.02 -5.23
N PHE A 27 1.82 14.87 -4.53
CA PHE A 27 0.52 14.28 -4.27
C PHE A 27 -0.33 15.21 -3.39
N GLY A 28 0.26 15.76 -2.32
CA GLY A 28 -0.26 16.85 -1.48
C GLY A 28 -1.02 17.91 -2.24
N ARG A 29 -0.29 18.53 -3.15
CA ARG A 29 -0.76 19.64 -3.98
C ARG A 29 -1.80 19.20 -5.01
N ALA A 30 -1.58 18.06 -5.65
CA ALA A 30 -2.54 17.52 -6.63
C ALA A 30 -3.89 17.17 -5.96
N ALA A 31 -3.88 16.63 -4.74
CA ALA A 31 -5.10 16.32 -3.99
C ALA A 31 -5.85 17.60 -3.57
N ASP A 32 -5.14 18.65 -3.17
CA ASP A 32 -5.72 19.95 -2.85
C ASP A 32 -6.32 20.63 -4.10
N GLU A 33 -5.62 20.59 -5.24
CA GLU A 33 -6.14 21.09 -6.52
C GLU A 33 -7.38 20.29 -6.97
N LEU A 34 -7.36 18.96 -6.84
CA LEU A 34 -8.52 18.12 -7.15
C LEU A 34 -9.75 18.53 -6.33
N ALA A 35 -9.58 18.74 -5.02
CA ALA A 35 -10.67 19.17 -4.15
C ALA A 35 -11.22 20.55 -4.56
N LYS A 36 -10.35 21.50 -4.90
CA LYS A 36 -10.77 22.84 -5.37
C LYS A 36 -11.53 22.78 -6.69
N GLU A 37 -11.11 21.95 -7.63
CA GLU A 37 -11.83 21.78 -8.90
C GLU A 37 -13.17 21.04 -8.69
N GLU A 38 -13.23 20.07 -7.76
CA GLU A 38 -14.49 19.43 -7.36
C GLU A 38 -15.47 20.46 -6.77
N GLU A 39 -15.01 21.33 -5.85
CA GLU A 39 -15.85 22.39 -5.27
C GLU A 39 -16.42 23.32 -6.34
N LYS A 40 -15.59 23.75 -7.30
CA LYS A 40 -16.06 24.56 -8.44
C LYS A 40 -17.10 23.81 -9.27
N LEU A 41 -16.84 22.54 -9.61
CA LEU A 41 -17.77 21.71 -10.36
C LEU A 41 -19.12 21.62 -9.65
N ARG A 42 -19.13 21.41 -8.33
CA ARG A 42 -20.37 21.36 -7.53
C ARG A 42 -21.23 22.62 -7.66
N THR A 43 -20.62 23.80 -7.80
CA THR A 43 -21.38 25.06 -7.99
C THR A 43 -22.12 25.15 -9.32
N MET A 44 -21.76 24.30 -10.29
CA MET A 44 -22.32 24.31 -11.65
C MET A 44 -23.40 23.24 -11.86
N LEU A 45 -23.62 22.37 -10.87
CA LEU A 45 -24.50 21.21 -10.96
C LEU A 45 -25.82 21.45 -10.24
N ASP A 46 -26.88 20.83 -10.74
CA ASP A 46 -28.18 20.74 -10.05
C ASP A 46 -28.19 19.60 -9.03
N ASP A 47 -29.24 19.51 -8.22
CA ASP A 47 -29.34 18.52 -7.13
C ASP A 47 -29.22 17.06 -7.60
N ASN A 48 -29.78 16.73 -8.78
CA ASN A 48 -29.73 15.37 -9.32
C ASN A 48 -28.32 15.01 -9.78
N THR A 49 -27.64 15.95 -10.44
CA THR A 49 -26.27 15.77 -10.93
C THR A 49 -25.24 15.83 -9.81
N LEU A 50 -25.48 16.59 -8.73
CA LEU A 50 -24.71 16.54 -7.50
C LEU A 50 -24.75 15.16 -6.85
N ALA A 51 -25.94 14.56 -6.72
CA ALA A 51 -26.07 13.21 -6.17
C ALA A 51 -25.34 12.15 -7.01
N LEU A 52 -25.31 12.32 -8.34
CA LEU A 52 -24.53 11.47 -9.24
C LEU A 52 -23.02 11.64 -9.04
N LEU A 53 -22.55 12.89 -8.88
CA LEU A 53 -21.15 13.21 -8.58
C LEU A 53 -20.71 12.58 -7.26
N ASP A 54 -21.50 12.72 -6.20
CA ASP A 54 -21.23 12.10 -4.90
C ASP A 54 -21.10 10.59 -5.00
N ARG A 55 -22.01 9.96 -5.75
CA ARG A 55 -21.96 8.51 -5.97
C ARG A 55 -20.72 8.10 -6.75
N MET A 56 -20.34 8.87 -7.77
CA MET A 56 -19.14 8.62 -8.57
C MET A 56 -17.88 8.71 -7.71
N ILE A 57 -17.73 9.76 -6.90
CA ILE A 57 -16.58 9.96 -6.00
C ILE A 57 -16.50 8.82 -4.98
N GLN A 58 -17.63 8.41 -4.40
CA GLN A 58 -17.68 7.28 -3.47
C GLN A 58 -17.19 5.98 -4.12
N LEU A 59 -17.68 5.68 -5.33
CA LEU A 59 -17.27 4.48 -6.08
C LEU A 59 -15.80 4.54 -6.46
N GLN A 60 -15.31 5.70 -6.91
CA GLN A 60 -13.89 5.91 -7.21
C GLN A 60 -13.02 5.69 -5.97
N GLY A 61 -13.40 6.26 -4.81
CA GLY A 61 -12.70 6.05 -3.55
C GLY A 61 -12.66 4.57 -3.15
N THR A 62 -13.75 3.83 -3.36
CA THR A 62 -13.83 2.39 -3.12
C THR A 62 -12.87 1.62 -4.03
N VAL A 63 -12.86 1.91 -5.33
CA VAL A 63 -11.96 1.30 -6.31
C VAL A 63 -10.50 1.59 -5.96
N THR A 64 -10.16 2.85 -5.67
CA THR A 64 -8.81 3.25 -5.26
C THR A 64 -8.38 2.52 -3.99
N GLY A 65 -9.26 2.38 -3.00
CA GLY A 65 -8.98 1.62 -1.77
C GLY A 65 -8.68 0.14 -2.05
N MET A 66 -9.54 -0.54 -2.82
CA MET A 66 -9.34 -1.94 -3.21
C MET A 66 -8.05 -2.14 -4.00
N THR A 67 -7.74 -1.24 -4.93
CA THR A 67 -6.50 -1.29 -5.72
C THR A 67 -5.27 -1.09 -4.84
N ALA A 68 -5.30 -0.12 -3.91
CA ALA A 68 -4.19 0.14 -2.98
C ALA A 68 -3.93 -1.06 -2.06
N GLU A 69 -4.99 -1.69 -1.53
CA GLU A 69 -4.88 -2.92 -0.74
C GLU A 69 -4.25 -4.05 -1.56
N GLY A 70 -4.73 -4.28 -2.80
CA GLY A 70 -4.19 -5.29 -3.69
C GLY A 70 -2.70 -5.10 -3.97
N TYR A 71 -2.28 -3.87 -4.28
CA TYR A 71 -0.86 -3.56 -4.49
C TYR A 71 -0.02 -3.69 -3.22
N PHE A 72 -0.58 -3.36 -2.06
CA PHE A 72 0.12 -3.58 -0.79
C PHE A 72 0.40 -5.07 -0.55
N ILE A 73 -0.61 -5.93 -0.73
CA ILE A 73 -0.48 -7.38 -0.55
C ILE A 73 0.53 -7.95 -1.55
N ASP A 74 0.42 -7.60 -2.84
CA ASP A 74 1.33 -8.08 -3.87
C ASP A 74 2.77 -7.62 -3.64
N GLY A 75 2.96 -6.35 -3.31
CA GLY A 75 4.26 -5.78 -2.97
C GLY A 75 4.88 -6.42 -1.73
N PHE A 76 4.09 -6.69 -0.70
CA PHE A 76 4.54 -7.39 0.51
C PHE A 76 5.00 -8.81 0.20
N GLN A 77 4.17 -9.60 -0.51
CA GLN A 77 4.53 -10.96 -0.91
C GLN A 77 5.79 -10.99 -1.79
N THR A 78 5.89 -10.07 -2.75
CA THR A 78 7.05 -9.93 -3.63
C THR A 78 8.31 -9.60 -2.84
N GLY A 79 8.23 -8.66 -1.89
CA GLY A 79 9.34 -8.30 -1.01
C GLY A 79 9.87 -9.49 -0.22
N PHE A 80 8.98 -10.32 0.35
CA PHE A 80 9.40 -11.55 1.05
C PHE A 80 10.03 -12.57 0.12
N ARG A 81 9.49 -12.78 -1.08
CA ARG A 81 10.08 -13.69 -2.07
C ARG A 81 11.50 -13.26 -2.44
N ILE A 82 11.73 -11.96 -2.66
CA ILE A 82 13.06 -11.42 -2.95
C ILE A 82 13.98 -11.61 -1.75
N ALA A 83 13.53 -11.27 -0.53
CA ALA A 83 14.34 -11.45 0.67
C ALA A 83 14.75 -12.92 0.90
N LEU A 84 13.83 -13.86 0.70
CA LEU A 84 14.11 -15.29 0.78
C LEU A 84 15.10 -15.72 -0.32
N ALA A 85 14.90 -15.27 -1.57
CA ALA A 85 15.84 -15.57 -2.64
C ALA A 85 17.26 -15.09 -2.26
N VAL A 86 17.42 -13.83 -1.83
CA VAL A 86 18.72 -13.26 -1.44
C VAL A 86 19.36 -13.99 -0.25
N LEU A 87 18.58 -14.34 0.78
CA LEU A 87 19.09 -15.00 1.98
C LEU A 87 19.43 -16.47 1.77
N TYR A 88 18.70 -17.16 0.87
CA TYR A 88 18.81 -18.60 0.67
C TYR A 88 19.46 -19.01 -0.67
N GLU A 89 19.87 -18.04 -1.51
CA GLU A 89 20.64 -18.31 -2.75
C GLU A 89 22.07 -18.82 -2.48
N GLY A 90 22.59 -18.73 -1.26
CA GLY A 90 23.96 -19.14 -0.90
C GLY A 90 24.11 -20.39 -0.02
N GLU A 91 23.09 -20.77 0.76
CA GLU A 91 23.17 -21.93 1.65
C GLU A 91 21.94 -22.83 1.48
N LYS A 92 22.18 -24.09 1.11
CA LYS A 92 21.28 -25.22 1.41
C LYS A 92 21.84 -25.91 2.67
N PRO A 93 21.46 -25.51 3.91
CA PRO A 93 22.11 -26.03 5.11
C PRO A 93 21.69 -27.45 5.49
N PHE A 94 20.66 -28.02 4.83
CA PHE A 94 20.01 -29.27 5.27
C PHE A 94 20.13 -30.42 4.27
N LEU A 95 20.71 -30.21 3.09
CA LEU A 95 20.90 -31.26 2.09
C LEU A 95 22.39 -31.45 1.84
N LYS A 96 23.04 -32.35 2.60
CA LYS A 96 24.28 -32.96 2.13
C LYS A 96 23.92 -33.91 0.99
N ALA A 97 24.64 -33.80 -0.13
CA ALA A 97 24.62 -34.86 -1.14
C ALA A 97 24.99 -36.18 -0.46
N VAL A 98 24.19 -37.23 -0.69
CA VAL A 98 24.55 -38.58 -0.28
C VAL A 98 25.85 -38.89 -1.01
N SER A 99 26.94 -39.08 -0.25
CA SER A 99 28.18 -39.57 -0.81
C SER A 99 27.89 -40.95 -1.41
N GLU A 100 27.98 -41.07 -2.73
CA GLU A 100 28.05 -42.38 -3.38
C GLU A 100 29.29 -43.07 -2.82
N GLY A 101 29.05 -44.03 -1.93
CA GLY A 101 30.10 -44.84 -1.32
C GLY A 101 30.80 -45.66 -2.39
N THR A 102 32.13 -45.61 -2.36
CA THR A 102 33.03 -46.52 -3.07
C THR A 102 32.95 -47.94 -2.55
#